data_AF-A0A8T1U948-F1
#
_entry.id   AF-A0A8T1U948-F1
#
_cell.length_a   1.000
_cell.length_b   1.000
_cell.length_c   1.000
_cell.angle_alpha   90.00
_cell.angle_beta   90.00
_cell.angle_gamma   90.00
#
_symmetry.space_group_name_H-M   'P 1'
#
loop_
_entity.id
_entity.type
_entity.pdbx_description
1 polymer ?
#
loop_
_entity_poly.entity_id
_entity_poly.type
_entity_poly.pdbx_seq_one_letter_code
_entity_poly.pdbx_strand_id
1 'polypeptide(L)'
;MLATLSSSSVVLAGDPARVKAVEEEDGDYEELIPPENFAMIEKGLYRSGFPKKKNFAFLKKSLQLKSILTLVLEDYPLANTEFNKMHGIKLLQFGVPGNKEPFVDIPEDGIVAALKAVLDKRNHPMLIHCNKGKHRTGCLVGSLRKVQRWAFSSIFDEYIRFSAPKPRMMDQQVT
;
A
#
# COMPACT_ATOMS: atom_id res chain seq x y z
N MET A 1 -1.87 9.16 -78.00
CA MET A 1 -1.58 7.72 -78.18
C MET A 1 -0.10 7.55 -77.89
N LEU A 2 0.30 7.37 -76.62
CA LEU A 2 0.42 6.10 -75.87
C LEU A 2 1.34 5.07 -76.54
N ALA A 3 2.57 4.95 -76.03
CA ALA A 3 3.39 3.74 -75.92
C ALA A 3 4.64 4.09 -75.07
N THR A 4 4.64 3.92 -73.75
CA THR A 4 4.96 2.70 -72.96
C THR A 4 6.41 2.21 -73.07
N LEU A 5 7.19 2.57 -72.03
CA LEU A 5 8.03 1.72 -71.16
C LEU A 5 8.79 0.52 -71.76
N SER A 6 10.12 0.56 -71.58
CA SER A 6 10.86 -0.57 -70.97
C SER A 6 12.22 -0.05 -70.49
N SER A 7 12.44 0.02 -69.17
CA SER A 7 13.75 0.27 -68.58
C SER A 7 14.20 -0.99 -67.89
N SER A 8 15.26 -1.59 -68.42
CA SER A 8 16.05 -2.61 -67.73
C SER A 8 16.94 -1.95 -66.69
N SER A 9 16.89 -2.42 -65.46
CA SER A 9 17.96 -2.19 -64.46
C SER A 9 18.21 -3.48 -63.70
N VAL A 10 19.42 -3.99 -63.89
CA VAL A 10 20.02 -5.12 -63.18
C VAL A 10 20.38 -4.65 -61.77
N VAL A 11 20.00 -5.38 -60.71
CA VAL A 11 20.76 -5.41 -59.45
C VAL A 11 20.56 -6.76 -58.74
N LEU A 12 21.59 -7.61 -58.93
CA LEU A 12 22.28 -8.48 -57.98
C LEU A 12 21.49 -9.17 -56.85
N ALA A 13 21.59 -10.50 -56.86
CA ALA A 13 21.26 -11.41 -55.79
C ALA A 13 21.98 -11.08 -54.47
N GLY A 14 21.24 -11.17 -53.36
CA GLY A 14 21.76 -11.21 -52.01
C GLY A 14 20.93 -12.21 -51.19
N ASP A 15 21.61 -13.12 -50.52
CA ASP A 15 21.12 -14.37 -49.92
C ASP A 15 19.92 -14.27 -48.94
N PRO A 16 19.09 -15.33 -48.84
CA PRO A 16 17.92 -15.39 -47.97
C PRO A 16 18.28 -15.86 -46.55
N ALA A 17 19.28 -15.22 -45.93
CA ALA A 17 19.70 -15.57 -44.57
C ALA A 17 19.87 -14.31 -43.73
N ARG A 18 19.14 -14.29 -42.60
CA ARG A 18 19.25 -13.35 -41.46
C ARG A 18 18.19 -12.25 -41.38
N VAL A 19 16.92 -12.66 -41.42
CA VAL A 19 15.95 -12.09 -40.48
C VAL A 19 16.34 -12.59 -39.08
N LYS A 20 17.04 -11.75 -38.31
CA LYS A 20 17.22 -11.99 -36.87
C LYS A 20 15.83 -11.91 -36.25
N ALA A 21 15.37 -13.04 -35.70
CA ALA A 21 14.30 -13.05 -34.72
C ALA A 21 14.70 -12.04 -33.63
N VAL A 22 13.86 -11.04 -33.42
CA VAL A 22 13.90 -10.25 -32.21
C VAL A 22 13.37 -11.21 -31.16
N GLU A 23 14.27 -11.78 -30.36
CA GLU A 23 13.90 -12.51 -29.16
C GLU A 23 13.18 -11.49 -28.28
N GLU A 24 11.85 -11.61 -28.19
CA GLU A 24 11.08 -10.97 -27.14
C GLU A 24 11.61 -11.57 -25.83
N GLU A 25 12.45 -10.81 -25.14
CA GLU A 25 12.68 -11.06 -23.71
C GLU A 25 11.33 -10.84 -23.04
N ASP A 26 10.56 -11.93 -22.91
CA ASP A 26 9.48 -12.07 -21.94
C ASP A 26 10.08 -11.95 -20.54
N GLY A 27 10.45 -10.72 -20.17
CA GLY A 27 10.75 -10.37 -18.81
C GLY A 27 9.52 -10.73 -17.99
N ASP A 28 9.68 -11.66 -17.05
CA ASP A 28 8.61 -12.12 -16.16
C ASP A 28 8.13 -10.93 -15.30
N TYR A 29 7.18 -10.14 -15.81
CA TYR A 29 6.65 -8.95 -15.16
C TYR A 29 5.77 -9.41 -13.99
N GLU A 30 6.36 -9.60 -12.81
CA GLU A 30 5.58 -9.90 -11.61
C GLU A 30 4.72 -8.68 -11.24
N GLU A 31 3.40 -8.80 -11.43
CA GLU A 31 2.44 -7.72 -11.16
C GLU A 31 2.45 -7.32 -9.67
N LEU A 32 2.84 -6.07 -9.39
CA LEU A 32 2.94 -5.54 -8.03
C LEU A 32 1.62 -4.90 -7.61
N ILE A 33 0.79 -5.65 -6.90
CA ILE A 33 -0.54 -5.21 -6.47
C ILE A 33 -0.47 -4.60 -5.06
N PRO A 34 -0.67 -3.29 -4.86
CA PRO A 34 -0.73 -2.71 -3.53
C PRO A 34 -1.95 -3.22 -2.74
N PRO A 35 -1.91 -3.26 -1.40
CA PRO A 35 -3.08 -3.57 -0.61
C PRO A 35 -4.21 -2.56 -0.83
N GLU A 36 -5.45 -2.95 -0.49
CA GLU A 36 -6.60 -2.04 -0.56
C GLU A 36 -6.34 -0.77 0.26
N ASN A 37 -6.78 0.39 -0.23
CA ASN A 37 -6.65 1.67 0.48
C ASN A 37 -5.20 2.04 0.86
N PHE A 38 -4.22 1.55 0.09
CA PHE A 38 -2.81 1.85 0.30
C PHE A 38 -2.48 3.31 -0.05
N ALA A 39 -1.74 3.98 0.82
CA ALA A 39 -1.20 5.31 0.56
C ALA A 39 0.05 5.58 1.42
N MET A 40 0.88 6.52 0.98
CA MET A 40 1.95 7.09 1.80
C MET A 40 1.37 8.17 2.71
N ILE A 41 1.65 8.09 4.01
CA ILE A 41 1.32 9.15 4.98
C ILE A 41 2.47 10.16 4.98
N GLU A 42 3.69 9.65 5.08
CA GLU A 42 4.97 10.39 5.02
C GLU A 42 6.06 9.48 4.45
N LYS A 43 7.23 10.04 4.12
CA LYS A 43 8.38 9.24 3.67
C LYS A 43 8.73 8.16 4.71
N GLY A 44 8.58 6.89 4.32
CA GLY A 44 8.83 5.74 5.20
C GLY A 44 7.69 5.43 6.18
N LEU A 45 6.51 6.03 6.02
CA LEU A 45 5.30 5.70 6.79
C LEU A 45 4.11 5.56 5.84
N TYR A 46 3.51 4.36 5.83
CA TYR A 46 2.46 3.99 4.90
C TYR A 46 1.19 3.56 5.65
N ARG A 47 0.04 3.69 4.99
CA ARG A 47 -1.25 3.15 5.45
C ARG A 47 -1.80 2.15 4.45
N SER A 48 -2.59 1.19 4.92
CA SER A 48 -3.46 0.38 4.07
C SER A 48 -4.60 -0.32 4.81
N GLY A 49 -5.46 -1.00 4.07
CA GLY A 49 -6.25 -2.13 4.53
C GLY A 49 -5.39 -3.38 4.75
N PHE A 50 -6.04 -4.49 5.10
CA PHE A 50 -5.35 -5.71 5.49
C PHE A 50 -4.56 -6.31 4.30
N PRO A 51 -3.24 -6.51 4.42
CA PRO A 51 -2.44 -7.13 3.35
C PRO A 51 -2.83 -8.59 3.11
N LYS A 52 -3.01 -8.96 1.84
CA LYS A 52 -3.27 -10.35 1.40
C LYS A 52 -2.05 -10.90 0.68
N LYS A 53 -2.00 -12.22 0.45
CA LYS A 53 -0.88 -12.89 -0.26
C LYS A 53 -0.51 -12.22 -1.59
N LYS A 54 -1.51 -11.80 -2.39
CA LYS A 54 -1.29 -11.07 -3.66
C LYS A 54 -0.55 -9.74 -3.51
N ASN A 55 -0.49 -9.17 -2.31
CA ASN A 55 0.19 -7.91 -2.04
C ASN A 55 1.64 -8.08 -1.55
N PHE A 56 2.06 -9.31 -1.23
CA PHE A 56 3.35 -9.57 -0.60
C PHE A 56 4.52 -9.19 -1.51
N ALA A 57 4.40 -9.43 -2.81
CA ALA A 57 5.38 -8.99 -3.80
C ALA A 57 5.59 -7.47 -3.76
N PHE A 58 4.49 -6.70 -3.75
CA PHE A 58 4.54 -5.25 -3.64
C PHE A 58 5.19 -4.79 -2.33
N LEU A 59 4.78 -5.35 -1.18
CA LEU A 59 5.33 -4.97 0.13
C LEU A 59 6.83 -5.25 0.23
N LYS A 60 7.29 -6.40 -0.27
CA LYS A 60 8.68 -6.82 -0.25
C LYS A 60 9.53 -5.95 -1.18
N LYS A 61 9.16 -5.85 -2.45
CA LYS A 61 9.99 -5.21 -3.48
C LYS A 61 9.97 -3.68 -3.40
N SER A 62 8.82 -3.10 -3.08
CA SER A 62 8.61 -1.65 -3.21
C SER A 62 8.86 -0.87 -1.93
N LEU A 63 8.55 -1.45 -0.76
CA LEU A 63 8.54 -0.69 0.51
C LEU A 63 9.68 -1.06 1.45
N GLN A 64 10.19 -2.29 1.39
CA GLN A 64 11.29 -2.78 2.25
C GLN A 64 11.01 -2.49 3.74
N LEU A 65 9.81 -2.88 4.19
CA LEU A 65 9.32 -2.55 5.52
C LEU A 65 10.21 -3.17 6.60
N LYS A 66 10.49 -2.41 7.65
CA LYS A 66 11.08 -2.93 8.89
C LYS A 66 10.00 -3.39 9.86
N SER A 67 8.83 -2.74 9.84
CA SER A 67 7.73 -3.10 10.74
C SER A 67 6.35 -2.93 10.11
N ILE A 68 5.39 -3.68 10.66
CA ILE A 68 3.97 -3.55 10.38
C ILE A 68 3.26 -3.29 11.70
N LEU A 69 2.44 -2.25 11.76
CA LEU A 69 1.55 -1.94 12.87
C LEU A 69 0.12 -2.34 12.50
N THR A 70 -0.46 -3.27 13.25
CA THR A 70 -1.85 -3.71 13.07
C THR A 70 -2.72 -3.26 14.24
N LEU A 71 -3.88 -2.71 13.92
CA LEU A 71 -4.91 -2.31 14.89
C LEU A 71 -6.02 -3.38 15.03
N VAL A 72 -5.82 -4.55 14.42
CA VAL A 72 -6.72 -5.70 14.44
C VAL A 72 -6.55 -6.46 15.75
N LEU A 73 -7.66 -6.86 16.37
CA LEU A 73 -7.63 -7.58 17.66
C LEU A 73 -7.41 -9.08 17.43
N GLU A 74 -7.92 -9.58 16.31
CA GLU A 74 -7.81 -10.96 15.87
C GLU A 74 -6.35 -11.38 15.61
N ASP A 75 -6.10 -12.68 15.75
CA ASP A 75 -4.78 -13.26 15.49
C ASP A 75 -4.32 -13.00 14.06
N TYR A 76 -3.01 -12.72 13.91
CA TYR A 76 -2.44 -12.44 12.62
C TYR A 76 -2.33 -13.74 11.79
N PRO A 77 -2.90 -13.80 10.57
CA PRO A 77 -2.94 -15.03 9.77
C PRO A 77 -1.56 -15.64 9.54
N LEU A 78 -1.48 -16.97 9.55
CA LEU A 78 -0.22 -17.71 9.43
C LEU A 78 0.60 -17.27 8.22
N ALA A 79 -0.02 -17.14 7.04
CA ALA A 79 0.67 -16.71 5.83
C ALA A 79 1.33 -15.32 5.96
N ASN A 80 0.69 -14.39 6.67
CA ASN A 80 1.24 -13.07 6.89
C ASN A 80 2.34 -13.10 7.96
N THR A 81 2.19 -13.92 8.99
CA THR A 81 3.20 -14.14 10.02
C THR A 81 4.47 -14.75 9.44
N GLU A 82 4.34 -15.75 8.57
CA GLU A 82 5.46 -16.37 7.86
C GLU A 82 6.15 -15.40 6.92
N PHE A 83 5.39 -14.62 6.13
CA PHE A 83 5.93 -13.56 5.29
C PHE A 83 6.74 -12.55 6.10
N ASN A 84 6.19 -12.11 7.25
CA ASN A 84 6.88 -11.18 8.13
C ASN A 84 8.20 -11.77 8.65
N LYS A 85 8.18 -13.02 9.14
CA LYS A 85 9.38 -13.72 9.63
C LYS A 85 10.44 -13.86 8.54
N MET A 86 10.03 -14.29 7.34
CA MET A 86 10.93 -14.50 6.19
C MET A 86 11.65 -13.22 5.76
N HIS A 87 11.02 -12.06 5.94
CA HIS A 87 11.56 -10.76 5.54
C HIS A 87 12.03 -9.89 6.71
N GLY A 88 12.11 -10.44 7.92
CA GLY A 88 12.58 -9.70 9.10
C GLY A 88 11.67 -8.53 9.50
N ILE A 89 10.39 -8.60 9.16
CA ILE A 89 9.40 -7.56 9.47
C ILE A 89 8.87 -7.77 10.88
N LYS A 90 9.07 -6.78 11.75
CA LYS A 90 8.53 -6.79 13.11
C LYS A 90 7.03 -6.46 13.10
N LEU A 91 6.19 -7.34 13.66
CA LEU A 91 4.77 -7.06 13.87
C LEU A 91 4.56 -6.32 15.20
N LEU A 92 3.85 -5.21 15.17
CA LEU A 92 3.43 -4.41 16.32
C LEU A 92 1.89 -4.43 16.37
N GLN A 93 1.32 -5.25 17.25
CA GLN A 93 -0.13 -5.43 17.33
C GLN A 93 -0.71 -4.67 18.52
N PHE A 94 -1.56 -3.68 18.21
CA PHE A 94 -2.32 -2.91 19.18
C PHE A 94 -3.80 -3.17 18.93
N GLY A 95 -4.29 -4.30 19.41
CA GLY A 95 -5.65 -4.75 19.17
C GLY A 95 -6.68 -3.73 19.68
N VAL A 96 -7.36 -3.05 18.76
CA VAL A 96 -8.46 -2.14 19.07
C VAL A 96 -9.75 -2.85 18.69
N PRO A 97 -10.69 -3.09 19.63
CA PRO A 97 -11.95 -3.75 19.30
C PRO A 97 -12.67 -3.00 18.17
N GLY A 98 -13.26 -3.76 17.24
CA GLY A 98 -13.95 -3.18 16.10
C GLY A 98 -15.17 -2.40 16.58
N ASN A 99 -15.17 -1.08 16.38
CA ASN A 99 -16.31 -0.22 16.69
C ASN A 99 -17.51 -0.62 15.81
N LYS A 100 -18.42 -1.46 16.33
CA LYS A 100 -19.77 -1.63 15.80
C LYS A 100 -20.68 -0.93 16.80
N GLU A 101 -21.52 -0.03 16.31
CA GLU A 101 -22.56 0.60 17.12
C GLU A 101 -23.28 -0.45 18.00
N PRO A 102 -23.63 -0.12 19.25
CA PRO A 102 -23.87 1.25 19.73
C PRO A 102 -22.90 1.80 20.79
N PHE A 103 -21.95 1.03 21.35
CA PHE A 103 -21.21 1.50 22.55
C PHE A 103 -19.79 0.92 22.71
N VAL A 104 -18.86 1.25 21.82
CA VAL A 104 -17.44 0.96 22.07
C VAL A 104 -16.58 2.15 21.66
N ASP A 105 -16.16 2.93 22.65
CA ASP A 105 -15.09 3.90 22.50
C ASP A 105 -13.80 3.18 22.09
N ILE A 106 -13.05 3.78 21.17
CA ILE A 106 -11.70 3.30 20.85
C ILE A 106 -10.86 3.51 22.12
N PRO A 107 -10.31 2.46 22.75
CA PRO A 107 -9.52 2.62 23.96
C PRO A 107 -8.34 3.55 23.69
N GLU A 108 -8.36 4.71 24.34
CA GLU A 108 -7.40 5.79 24.15
C GLU A 108 -5.97 5.29 24.37
N ASP A 109 -5.77 4.45 25.38
CA ASP A 109 -4.48 3.83 25.70
C ASP A 109 -3.89 3.04 24.53
N GLY A 110 -4.72 2.32 23.77
CA GLY A 110 -4.29 1.54 22.62
C GLY A 110 -3.81 2.43 21.46
N ILE A 111 -4.53 3.54 21.21
CA ILE A 111 -4.14 4.53 20.20
C ILE A 111 -2.89 5.28 20.63
N VAL A 112 -2.77 5.67 21.90
CA VAL A 112 -1.57 6.34 22.43
C VAL A 112 -0.35 5.43 22.33
N ALA A 113 -0.47 4.16 22.67
CA ALA A 113 0.62 3.19 22.54
C ALA A 113 1.02 2.98 21.06
N ALA A 114 0.04 2.85 20.17
CA ALA A 114 0.28 2.76 18.74
C ALA A 114 0.96 4.04 18.20
N LEU A 115 0.52 5.21 18.63
CA LEU A 115 1.08 6.50 18.23
C LEU A 115 2.54 6.64 18.69
N LYS A 116 2.86 6.22 19.92
CA LYS A 116 4.25 6.14 20.39
C LYS A 116 5.11 5.27 19.49
N ALA A 117 4.59 4.13 19.05
CA ALA A 117 5.31 3.25 18.12
C ALA A 117 5.52 3.87 16.73
N VAL A 118 4.53 4.62 16.23
CA VAL A 118 4.60 5.38 14.96
C VAL A 118 5.60 6.54 15.05
N LEU A 119 5.75 7.17 16.20
CA LEU A 119 6.71 8.27 16.39
C LEU A 119 8.16 7.78 16.52
N ASP A 120 8.37 6.52 16.92
CA ASP A 120 9.71 5.93 17.03
C ASP A 120 10.30 5.60 15.64
N LYS A 121 11.19 6.47 15.17
CA LYS A 121 11.86 6.37 13.86
C LYS A 121 12.63 5.07 13.65
N ARG A 122 13.00 4.34 14.71
CA ARG A 122 13.69 3.04 14.60
C ARG A 122 12.80 1.96 13.99
N ASN A 123 11.48 2.13 14.05
CA ASN A 123 10.52 1.20 13.46
C ASN A 123 10.31 1.39 11.96
N HIS A 124 10.84 2.47 11.36
CA HIS A 124 10.59 2.80 9.94
C HIS A 124 11.62 2.11 9.00
N PRO A 125 11.23 1.81 7.74
CA PRO A 125 9.92 2.03 7.13
C PRO A 125 8.79 1.17 7.72
N MET A 126 7.62 1.78 7.94
CA MET A 126 6.48 1.15 8.65
C MET A 126 5.20 1.20 7.81
N LEU A 127 4.43 0.12 7.84
CA LEU A 127 3.05 0.07 7.34
C LEU A 127 2.05 0.00 8.51
N ILE A 128 1.10 0.92 8.55
CA ILE A 128 -0.05 0.90 9.46
C ILE A 128 -1.24 0.28 8.73
N HIS A 129 -1.90 -0.71 9.32
CA HIS A 129 -3.16 -1.19 8.77
C HIS A 129 -4.18 -1.62 9.85
N CYS A 130 -5.42 -1.74 9.41
CA CYS A 130 -6.46 -2.48 10.11
C CYS A 130 -7.13 -3.44 9.12
N ASN A 131 -8.45 -3.64 9.20
CA ASN A 131 -9.16 -4.50 8.24
C ASN A 131 -9.29 -3.81 6.87
N LYS A 132 -9.81 -2.58 6.83
CA LYS A 132 -10.03 -1.82 5.59
C LYS A 132 -9.18 -0.55 5.46
N GLY A 133 -8.35 -0.25 6.46
CA GLY A 133 -7.52 0.97 6.46
C GLY A 133 -8.31 2.27 6.60
N LYS A 134 -9.56 2.20 7.08
CA LYS A 134 -10.52 3.32 7.13
C LYS A 134 -10.58 3.93 8.52
N HIS A 135 -11.37 3.33 9.41
CA HIS A 135 -11.71 3.84 10.75
C HIS A 135 -10.52 3.84 11.71
N ARG A 136 -10.13 2.67 12.25
CA ARG A 136 -9.01 2.55 13.21
C ARG A 136 -7.70 3.18 12.70
N THR A 137 -7.32 2.87 11.45
CA THR A 137 -6.14 3.47 10.81
C THR A 137 -6.31 4.98 10.64
N GLY A 138 -7.50 5.44 10.25
CA GLY A 138 -7.80 6.86 10.12
C GLY A 138 -7.70 7.61 11.44
N CYS A 139 -8.21 7.05 12.55
CA CYS A 139 -8.07 7.64 13.87
C CYS A 139 -6.60 7.78 14.27
N LEU A 140 -5.80 6.72 14.11
CA LEU A 140 -4.37 6.77 14.44
C LEU A 140 -3.60 7.79 13.60
N VAL A 141 -3.88 7.84 12.28
CA VAL A 141 -3.28 8.83 11.38
C VAL A 141 -3.73 10.24 11.73
N GLY A 142 -5.01 10.41 12.09
CA GLY A 142 -5.57 11.65 12.60
C GLY A 142 -4.84 12.17 13.84
N SER A 143 -4.67 11.30 14.84
CA SER A 143 -3.92 11.60 16.05
C SER A 143 -2.45 11.97 15.75
N LEU A 144 -1.82 11.32 14.76
CA LEU A 144 -0.51 11.73 14.26
C LEU A 144 -0.56 13.16 13.68
N ARG A 145 -1.54 13.49 12.82
CA ARG A 145 -1.70 14.82 12.25
C ARG A 145 -1.96 15.90 13.31
N LYS A 146 -2.72 15.59 14.36
CA LYS A 146 -2.90 16.45 15.54
C LYS A 146 -1.55 16.79 16.20
N VAL A 147 -0.72 15.78 16.46
CA VAL A 147 0.64 16.00 17.02
C VAL A 147 1.51 16.83 16.07
N GLN A 148 1.31 16.67 14.76
CA GLN A 148 1.96 17.47 13.72
C GLN A 148 1.37 18.88 13.56
N ARG A 149 0.37 19.26 14.38
CA ARG A 149 -0.29 20.57 14.37
C ARG A 149 -0.97 20.93 13.05
N TRP A 150 -1.52 19.94 12.36
CA TRP A 150 -2.37 20.20 11.20
C TRP A 150 -3.67 20.87 11.64
N ALA A 151 -4.26 21.69 10.75
CA ALA A 151 -5.60 22.23 10.97
C ALA A 151 -6.64 21.11 10.94
N PHE A 152 -7.62 21.14 11.85
CA PHE A 152 -8.67 20.12 11.93
C PHE A 152 -9.40 19.87 10.61
N SER A 153 -9.65 20.92 9.81
CA SER A 153 -10.26 20.80 8.49
C SER A 153 -9.44 19.90 7.55
N SER A 154 -8.12 20.03 7.54
CA SER A 154 -7.21 19.20 6.74
C SER A 154 -7.15 17.76 7.26
N ILE A 155 -7.19 17.58 8.58
CA ILE A 155 -7.22 16.26 9.21
C ILE A 155 -8.51 15.52 8.81
N PHE A 156 -9.65 16.19 8.90
CA PHE A 156 -10.93 15.61 8.53
C PHE A 156 -11.04 15.33 7.03
N ASP A 157 -10.51 16.19 6.17
CA ASP A 157 -10.45 15.93 4.73
C ASP A 157 -9.67 14.65 4.42
N GLU A 158 -8.47 14.48 5.02
CA GLU A 158 -7.67 13.25 4.87
C GLU A 158 -8.46 12.03 5.38
N TYR A 159 -9.08 12.12 6.56
CA TYR A 159 -9.88 11.03 7.10
C TYR A 159 -11.06 10.66 6.19
N ILE A 160 -11.83 11.63 5.71
CA ILE A 160 -13.01 11.40 4.85
C ILE A 160 -12.58 10.72 3.55
N ARG A 161 -11.49 11.20 2.94
CA ARG A 161 -10.92 10.64 1.71
C ARG A 161 -10.65 9.14 1.84
N PHE A 162 -10.08 8.70 2.96
CA PHE A 162 -9.75 7.29 3.17
C PHE A 162 -10.85 6.46 3.84
N SER A 163 -11.93 7.07 4.33
CA SER A 163 -13.06 6.38 4.97
C SER A 163 -14.29 6.23 4.07
N ALA A 164 -14.31 6.88 2.91
CA ALA A 164 -15.35 6.72 1.89
C ALA A 164 -15.62 5.24 1.54
N PRO A 165 -16.88 4.83 1.28
CA PRO A 165 -18.10 5.65 1.27
C PRO A 165 -18.80 5.77 2.64
N LYS A 166 -18.19 5.26 3.74
CA LYS A 166 -18.82 5.20 5.07
C LYS A 166 -17.95 5.89 6.14
N PRO A 167 -17.78 7.23 6.07
CA PRO A 167 -17.15 7.97 7.16
C PRO A 167 -17.98 7.84 8.43
N ARG A 168 -17.34 7.76 9.60
CA ARG A 168 -18.02 7.73 10.90
C ARG A 168 -17.74 9.00 11.67
N MET A 169 -18.79 9.70 12.08
CA MET A 169 -18.64 10.96 12.80
C MET A 169 -17.98 10.80 14.18
N MET A 170 -18.19 9.66 14.86
CA MET A 170 -17.53 9.37 16.14
C MET A 170 -16.00 9.29 16.02
N ASP A 171 -15.49 8.76 14.90
CA ASP A 171 -14.04 8.71 14.68
C ASP A 171 -13.44 10.13 14.56
N GLN A 172 -14.22 11.12 14.09
CA GLN A 172 -13.77 12.51 14.00
C GLN A 172 -13.59 13.18 15.37
N GLN A 173 -14.21 12.65 16.43
CA GLN A 173 -14.03 13.20 17.78
C GLN A 173 -12.64 12.85 18.35
N VAL A 174 -12.12 11.68 17.99
CA VAL A 174 -10.78 11.20 18.42
C VAL A 174 -9.66 11.57 17.43
N THR A 175 -10.00 11.69 16.15
CA THR A 175 -9.09 12.11 15.04
C THR A 175 -8.72 13.56 15.17
#